data_AF-A0A7Y2GQT4-F1
#
_entry.id   AF-A0A7Y2GQT4-F1
#
_cell.length_a   1.000
_cell.length_b   1.000
_cell.length_c   1.000
_cell.angle_alpha   90.00
_cell.angle_beta   90.00
_cell.angle_gamma   90.00
#
_symmetry.space_group_name_H-M   'P 1'
#
loop_
_entity.id
_entity.type
_entity.pdbx_description
1 polymer ?
#
loop_
_entity_poly.entity_id
_entity_poly.type
_entity_poly.pdbx_seq_one_letter_code
_entity_poly.pdbx_strand_id
1 'polypeptide(L)' 'MAATRTPIERTRGYDPEPMDVPPLFQSPARPLAMLRWLITSFMWPQSILWIGIAAVTYHLF' A
#
# COMPACT_ATOMS: atom_id res chain seq x y z
N MET A 1 3.53 -18.08 6.25
CA MET A 1 4.41 -18.16 7.43
C MET A 1 5.48 -17.09 7.26
N ALA A 2 5.37 -15.97 7.98
CA ALA A 2 6.40 -14.94 7.97
C ALA A 2 7.62 -15.48 8.72
N ALA A 3 8.81 -15.37 8.12
CA ALA A 3 10.04 -15.83 8.77
C ALA A 3 10.31 -14.93 10.00
N THR A 4 10.31 -15.53 11.19
CA THR A 4 10.80 -14.87 12.41
C THR A 4 12.26 -14.54 12.20
N ARG A 5 12.57 -13.26 11.93
CA ARG A 5 13.94 -12.79 11.84
C ARG A 5 14.48 -12.63 13.26
N THR A 6 15.64 -13.22 13.54
CA THR A 6 16.42 -12.92 14.74
C THR A 6 16.81 -11.44 14.71
N PRO A 7 16.51 -10.66 15.78
CA PRO A 7 16.96 -9.28 15.89
C PRO A 7 18.47 -9.21 15.67
N ILE A 8 18.93 -8.24 14.87
CA ILE A 8 20.36 -8.03 14.68
C ILE A 8 20.86 -7.34 15.95
N GLU A 9 21.58 -8.08 16.80
CA GLU A 9 22.20 -7.52 18.01
C GLU A 9 23.33 -6.54 17.61
N ARG A 10 22.97 -5.28 17.33
CA ARG A 10 23.92 -4.19 17.14
C ARG A 10 24.15 -3.48 18.47
N THR A 11 25.41 -3.38 18.87
CA THR A 11 25.87 -2.75 20.12
C THR A 11 25.50 -1.25 20.21
N ARG A 12 25.14 -0.59 19.09
CA ARG A 12 24.58 0.77 19.03
C ARG A 12 23.95 1.06 17.66
N GLY A 13 22.72 1.59 17.62
CA GLY A 13 22.03 2.05 16.40
C GLY A 13 20.54 1.69 16.38
N TYR A 14 19.71 2.46 15.66
CA TYR A 14 18.28 2.15 15.44
C TYR A 14 18.13 0.94 14.51
N ASP A 15 17.42 -0.08 14.97
CA ASP A 15 16.95 -1.18 14.13
C ASP A 15 15.57 -0.79 13.58
N PRO A 16 15.44 -0.44 12.28
CA PRO A 16 14.17 -0.02 11.73
C PRO A 16 13.17 -1.17 11.76
N GLU A 17 11.96 -0.88 12.25
CA GLU A 17 10.85 -1.80 12.13
C GLU A 17 10.65 -2.23 10.66
N PRO A 18 10.23 -3.48 10.40
CA PRO A 18 9.99 -3.96 9.05
C PRO A 18 9.00 -3.06 8.32
N MET A 19 9.45 -2.43 7.23
CA MET A 19 8.60 -1.56 6.44
C MET A 19 7.63 -2.42 5.62
N ASP A 20 6.33 -2.24 5.86
CA ASP A 20 5.28 -2.86 5.04
C ASP A 20 5.23 -2.19 3.67
N VAL A 21 5.92 -2.79 2.69
CA VAL A 21 5.97 -2.30 1.32
C VAL A 21 4.85 -2.90 0.46
N PRO A 22 4.28 -2.15 -0.51
CA PRO A 22 3.31 -2.68 -1.46
C PRO A 22 3.80 -3.95 -2.17
N PRO A 23 2.88 -4.85 -2.60
CA PRO A 23 3.23 -6.09 -3.30
C PRO A 23 4.09 -5.88 -4.56
N LEU A 24 4.03 -4.68 -5.15
CA LEU A 24 4.86 -4.26 -6.28
C LEU A 24 6.37 -4.30 -5.99
N PHE A 25 6.76 -4.06 -4.74
CA PHE A 25 8.17 -3.99 -4.31
C PHE A 25 8.63 -5.27 -3.60
N GLN A 26 7.78 -6.29 -3.53
CA GLN A 26 8.08 -7.55 -2.86
C GLN A 26 8.60 -8.59 -3.86
N SER A 27 9.61 -9.37 -3.45
CA SER A 27 10.07 -10.56 -4.17
C SER A 27 9.77 -11.83 -3.34
N PRO A 28 9.30 -12.93 -3.95
CA PRO A 28 9.03 -13.12 -5.38
C PRO A 28 7.80 -12.34 -5.86
N ALA A 29 7.67 -12.14 -7.17
CA ALA A 29 6.55 -11.42 -7.77
C ALA A 29 5.21 -12.09 -7.44
N ARG A 30 4.23 -11.30 -6.96
CA ARG A 30 2.88 -11.77 -6.59
C ARG A 30 1.80 -11.05 -7.40
N PRO A 31 1.59 -11.40 -8.68
CA PRO A 31 0.76 -10.62 -9.60
C PRO A 31 -0.70 -10.44 -9.13
N LEU A 32 -1.30 -11.49 -8.56
CA LEU A 32 -2.67 -11.40 -8.02
C LEU A 32 -2.76 -10.45 -6.81
N ALA A 33 -1.76 -10.49 -5.92
CA ALA A 33 -1.72 -9.59 -4.77
C ALA A 33 -1.47 -8.13 -5.21
N MET A 34 -0.66 -7.93 -6.25
CA MET A 34 -0.45 -6.62 -6.88
C MET A 34 -1.72 -6.07 -7.51
N LEU A 35 -2.46 -6.88 -8.27
CA LEU A 35 -3.71 -6.45 -8.89
C LEU A 35 -4.76 -6.08 -7.84
N ARG A 36 -4.90 -6.90 -6.79
CA ARG A 36 -5.78 -6.60 -5.65
C ARG A 36 -5.40 -5.29 -5.00
N TRP A 37 -4.11 -5.08 -4.73
CA TRP A 37 -3.61 -3.85 -4.13
C TRP A 37 -3.85 -2.63 -5.02
N LEU A 38 -3.56 -2.72 -6.32
CA LEU A 38 -3.77 -1.62 -7.26
C LEU A 38 -5.24 -1.18 -7.29
N ILE A 39 -6.17 -2.13 -7.37
CA ILE A 39 -7.60 -1.83 -7.41
C ILE A 39 -8.06 -1.22 -6.09
N THR A 40 -7.70 -1.85 -4.95
CA THR A 40 -8.24 -1.46 -3.64
C THR A 40 -7.58 -0.24 -3.04
N SER A 41 -6.27 -0.08 -3.20
CA SER A 41 -5.50 1.01 -2.59
C SER A 41 -5.39 2.24 -3.50
N PHE A 42 -5.53 2.09 -4.82
CA PHE A 42 -5.33 3.21 -5.75
C PHE A 42 -6.59 3.54 -6.56
N MET A 43 -7.12 2.58 -7.33
CA MET A 43 -8.21 2.87 -8.27
C MET A 43 -9.51 3.25 -7.56
N TRP A 44 -9.93 2.47 -6.55
CA TRP A 44 -11.19 2.72 -5.83
C TRP A 44 -11.24 4.09 -5.15
N PRO A 45 -10.24 4.49 -4.34
CA PRO A 45 -10.21 5.82 -3.73
C PRO A 45 -10.22 6.94 -4.77
N GLN A 46 -9.46 6.80 -5.85
CA GLN A 46 -9.43 7.76 -6.94
C GLN A 46 -10.80 7.90 -7.61
N SER A 47 -11.49 6.79 -7.90
CA SER A 47 -12.83 6.82 -8.49
C SER A 47 -13.85 7.49 -7.58
N ILE A 48 -13.84 7.18 -6.27
CA ILE A 48 -14.72 7.84 -5.29
C ILE A 48 -14.46 9.34 -5.27
N LEU A 49 -13.19 9.75 -5.26
CA LEU A 49 -12.82 11.17 -5.27
C LEU A 49 -13.39 11.89 -6.50
N TRP A 50 -13.22 11.31 -7.70
CA TRP A 50 -13.75 11.90 -8.92
C TRP A 50 -15.27 11.97 -8.95
N ILE A 51 -15.96 10.94 -8.45
CA ILE A 51 -17.43 10.95 -8.32
C ILE A 51 -17.87 12.05 -7.36
N GLY A 52 -17.18 12.20 -6.22
CA GLY A 52 -17.46 13.26 -5.25
C GLY A 52 -17.27 14.65 -5.85
N ILE A 53 -16.16 14.88 -6.56
CA ILE A 53 -15.91 16.13 -7.28
C ILE A 53 -17.01 16.40 -8.30
N ALA A 54 -17.37 15.41 -9.12
CA ALA A 54 -18.42 15.57 -10.13
C ALA A 54 -19.78 15.94 -9.50
N ALA A 55 -20.16 15.27 -8.40
CA ALA A 55 -21.40 15.55 -7.69
C ALA A 55 -21.42 16.99 -7.13
N VAL A 56 -20.33 17.42 -6.50
CA VAL A 56 -20.18 18.78 -5.96
C VAL A 56 -20.26 19.81 -7.09
N THR A 57 -19.52 19.60 -8.17
CA THR A 57 -19.54 20.52 -9.32
C THR A 57 -20.94 20.62 -9.92
N TYR A 58 -21.64 19.50 -10.09
CA TYR A 58 -23.00 19.49 -10.64
C TYR A 58 -24.04 20.20 -9.75
N HIS A 59 -23.85 20.21 -8.44
CA HIS A 59 -24.80 20.86 -7.51
C HIS A 59 -24.49 22.34 -7.29
N LEU A 60 -23.24 22.77 -7.49
CA LEU A 60 -22.79 24.13 -7.21
C LEU A 60 -22.63 25.01 -8.46
N PHE A 61 -22.62 24.43 -9.66
CA PHE A 61 -22.48 25.12 -10.94
C PHE A 61 -23.53 24.64 -11.93
#